data_AF-A0A0P1LEV3-F1
#
_entry.id   AF-A0A0P1LEV3-F1
#
_cell.length_a   1.000
_cell.length_b   1.000
_cell.length_c   1.000
_cell.angle_alpha   90.00
_cell.angle_beta   90.00
_cell.angle_gamma   90.00
#
_symmetry.space_group_name_H-M   'P 1'
#
loop_
_entity.id
_entity.type
_entity.pdbx_description
1 polymer ?
#
loop_
_entity_poly.entity_id
_entity_poly.type
_entity_poly.pdbx_seq_one_letter_code
_entity_poly.pdbx_strand_id
1 'polypeptide(L)'
;MRLGFILIFLFFFVQFLHPQSDTASFDLLPKKLSLVEKTLWGKQGLFRIIGIAPLTMESREKELKLRRTMLSLHQLGGFVTVGLMAMTVYYGQQVFNGKYELINKHRGFVRATVVSYYLTASLSLFSPPPLVRREKETSSISIHKALAWVHFAGMLSTPILGLSTRKTLDPDKAARLRQIHRVSGYITLASLTGAMIVVTFFK
;
A
#
# COMPACT_ATOMS: atom_id res chain seq x y z
N MET A 1 -48.38 -55.08 -2.39
CA MET A 1 -48.29 -53.63 -2.73
C MET A 1 -47.18 -52.86 -1.98
N ARG A 2 -46.18 -53.51 -1.34
CA ARG A 2 -45.14 -52.80 -0.56
C ARG A 2 -43.74 -52.76 -1.19
N LEU A 3 -43.47 -53.57 -2.22
CA LEU A 3 -42.16 -53.62 -2.88
C LEU A 3 -41.99 -52.55 -3.97
N GLY A 4 -43.05 -52.25 -4.72
CA GLY A 4 -43.01 -51.22 -5.78
C GLY A 4 -42.79 -49.81 -5.24
N PHE A 5 -43.32 -49.51 -4.05
CA PHE A 5 -43.12 -48.22 -3.40
C PHE A 5 -41.66 -47.98 -2.97
N ILE A 6 -40.95 -49.02 -2.51
CA ILE A 6 -39.54 -48.92 -2.09
C ILE A 6 -38.64 -48.71 -3.30
N LEU A 7 -38.90 -49.40 -4.42
CA LEU A 7 -38.14 -49.23 -5.67
C LEU A 7 -38.36 -47.85 -6.29
N ILE A 8 -39.58 -47.31 -6.24
CA ILE A 8 -39.86 -45.94 -6.69
C ILE A 8 -39.17 -44.92 -5.77
N PHE A 9 -39.18 -45.13 -4.45
CA PHE A 9 -38.51 -44.25 -3.51
C PHE A 9 -36.97 -44.26 -3.68
N LEU A 10 -36.38 -45.43 -3.94
CA LEU A 10 -34.96 -45.56 -4.26
C LEU A 10 -34.60 -44.92 -5.61
N PHE A 11 -35.47 -45.03 -6.61
CA PHE A 11 -35.26 -44.39 -7.91
C PHE A 11 -35.30 -42.86 -7.82
N PHE A 12 -36.22 -42.29 -7.02
CA PHE A 12 -36.25 -40.85 -6.73
C PHE A 12 -35.09 -40.40 -5.80
N PHE A 13 -34.65 -41.23 -4.87
CA PHE A 13 -33.52 -40.93 -3.98
C PHE A 13 -32.18 -40.90 -4.74
N VAL A 14 -32.01 -41.78 -5.74
CA VAL A 14 -30.82 -41.77 -6.62
C VAL A 14 -30.82 -40.55 -7.55
N GLN A 15 -31.98 -40.04 -7.98
CA GLN A 15 -32.06 -38.77 -8.71
C GLN A 15 -31.63 -37.55 -7.86
N PHE A 16 -31.83 -37.59 -6.54
CA PHE A 16 -31.36 -36.58 -5.59
C PHE A 16 -29.86 -36.66 -5.26
N LEU A 17 -29.21 -37.77 -5.62
CA LEU A 17 -27.77 -37.98 -5.52
C LEU A 17 -27.02 -37.63 -6.81
N HIS A 18 -27.61 -36.83 -7.72
CA HIS A 18 -26.77 -36.12 -8.67
C HIS A 18 -25.84 -35.22 -7.86
N PRO A 19 -24.51 -35.44 -7.87
CA PRO A 19 -23.61 -34.40 -7.41
C PRO A 19 -23.94 -33.19 -8.26
N GLN A 20 -24.53 -32.17 -7.63
CA GLN A 20 -24.61 -30.85 -8.20
C GLN A 20 -23.17 -30.43 -8.40
N SER A 21 -22.63 -30.71 -9.59
CA SER A 21 -21.36 -30.19 -10.05
C SER A 21 -21.58 -28.71 -10.37
N ASP A 22 -21.97 -27.96 -9.35
CA ASP A 22 -21.77 -26.52 -9.28
C ASP A 22 -20.26 -26.31 -9.16
N THR A 23 -19.55 -26.60 -10.24
CA THR A 23 -18.29 -25.94 -10.53
C THR A 23 -18.63 -24.50 -10.92
N ALA A 24 -19.23 -23.75 -9.99
CA ALA A 24 -19.15 -22.31 -10.01
C ALA A 24 -17.67 -22.00 -10.15
N SER A 25 -17.24 -21.56 -11.33
CA SER A 25 -15.86 -21.22 -11.60
C SER A 25 -15.47 -20.13 -10.60
N PHE A 26 -14.83 -20.53 -9.50
CA PHE A 26 -14.44 -19.59 -8.46
C PHE A 26 -13.41 -18.65 -9.07
N ASP A 27 -13.77 -17.39 -9.27
CA ASP A 27 -12.86 -16.44 -9.90
C ASP A 27 -11.68 -16.19 -8.95
N LEU A 28 -10.51 -16.62 -9.39
CA LEU A 28 -9.26 -16.56 -8.63
C LEU A 28 -8.74 -15.13 -8.45
N LEU A 29 -9.27 -14.19 -9.23
CA LEU A 29 -8.95 -12.77 -9.19
C LEU A 29 -10.20 -11.94 -8.87
N PRO A 30 -10.03 -10.77 -8.24
CA PRO A 30 -11.15 -9.87 -8.00
C PRO A 30 -11.61 -9.25 -9.33
N LYS A 31 -12.92 -8.94 -9.41
CA LYS A 31 -13.54 -8.32 -10.60
C LYS A 31 -12.88 -6.99 -11.04
N LYS A 32 -12.28 -6.26 -10.10
CA LYS A 32 -11.64 -4.95 -10.33
C LYS A 32 -10.18 -5.00 -9.85
N LEU A 33 -9.26 -4.84 -10.79
CA LEU A 33 -7.82 -4.72 -10.57
C LEU A 33 -7.38 -3.28 -10.82
N SER A 34 -6.45 -2.77 -10.01
CA SER A 34 -5.72 -1.54 -10.31
C SER A 34 -4.81 -1.74 -11.53
N LEU A 35 -4.27 -0.66 -12.10
CA LEU A 35 -3.34 -0.75 -13.21
C LEU A 35 -2.11 -1.61 -12.86
N VAL A 36 -1.51 -1.39 -11.69
CA VAL A 36 -0.34 -2.16 -11.23
C VAL A 36 -0.70 -3.63 -10.98
N GLU A 37 -1.84 -3.88 -10.34
CA GLU A 37 -2.32 -5.25 -10.10
C GLU A 37 -2.59 -5.97 -11.42
N LYS A 38 -3.21 -5.31 -12.41
CA LYS A 38 -3.48 -5.88 -13.73
C LYS A 38 -2.19 -6.22 -14.47
N THR A 39 -1.22 -5.31 -14.48
CA THR A 39 0.05 -5.48 -15.20
C THR A 39 0.94 -6.56 -14.57
N LEU A 40 0.98 -6.67 -13.24
CA LEU A 40 1.85 -7.65 -12.58
C LEU A 40 1.15 -8.99 -12.33
N TRP A 41 -0.08 -8.96 -11.80
CA TRP A 41 -0.76 -10.11 -11.19
C TRP A 41 -2.01 -10.58 -11.96
N GLY A 42 -2.49 -9.82 -12.94
CA GLY A 42 -3.70 -10.12 -13.71
C GLY A 42 -3.60 -11.42 -14.52
N LYS A 43 -4.67 -11.81 -15.23
CA LYS A 43 -4.69 -13.06 -16.04
C LYS A 43 -3.55 -13.14 -17.07
N GLN A 44 -3.18 -11.99 -17.64
CA GLN A 44 -2.06 -11.81 -18.57
C GLN A 44 -0.94 -10.96 -17.94
N GLY A 45 -0.87 -10.93 -16.61
CA GLY A 45 0.14 -10.15 -15.89
C GLY A 45 1.54 -10.75 -16.05
N LEU A 46 2.56 -9.91 -15.85
CA LEU A 46 3.97 -10.28 -15.97
C LEU A 46 4.28 -11.61 -15.27
N PHE A 47 3.85 -11.78 -14.01
CA PHE A 47 4.16 -12.96 -13.21
C PHE A 47 3.46 -14.25 -13.69
N ARG A 48 2.38 -14.11 -14.48
CA ARG A 48 1.75 -15.23 -15.17
C ARG A 48 2.55 -15.63 -16.40
N ILE A 49 2.96 -14.63 -17.20
CA ILE A 49 3.72 -14.83 -18.44
C ILE A 49 5.04 -15.53 -18.18
N ILE A 50 5.78 -15.11 -17.15
CA ILE A 50 7.08 -15.70 -16.81
C ILE A 50 6.96 -16.98 -15.96
N GLY A 51 5.75 -17.45 -15.68
CA GLY A 51 5.49 -18.73 -15.01
C GLY A 51 5.74 -18.78 -13.50
N ILE A 52 6.15 -17.69 -12.84
CA ILE A 52 6.46 -17.70 -11.40
C ILE A 52 5.22 -17.76 -10.49
N ALA A 53 4.06 -17.41 -11.04
CA ALA A 53 2.80 -17.47 -10.33
C ALA A 53 1.72 -17.95 -11.33
N PRO A 54 1.56 -19.25 -11.60
CA PRO A 54 0.47 -19.73 -12.46
C PRO A 54 -0.90 -19.45 -11.82
N LEU A 55 -1.96 -19.23 -12.60
CA LEU A 55 -3.27 -18.89 -12.02
C LEU A 55 -4.04 -20.15 -11.57
N THR A 56 -3.55 -20.78 -10.49
CA THR A 56 -4.15 -21.95 -9.83
C THR A 56 -4.57 -21.62 -8.40
N MET A 57 -5.40 -22.47 -7.78
CA MET A 57 -5.79 -22.33 -6.37
C MET A 57 -4.56 -22.28 -5.45
N GLU A 58 -3.63 -23.22 -5.61
CA GLU A 58 -2.42 -23.30 -4.79
C GLU A 58 -1.54 -22.03 -4.92
N SER A 59 -1.34 -21.53 -6.15
CA SER A 59 -0.58 -20.28 -6.34
C SER A 59 -1.30 -19.08 -5.72
N ARG A 60 -2.64 -19.01 -5.84
CA ARG A 60 -3.40 -17.92 -5.22
C ARG A 60 -3.33 -17.95 -3.70
N GLU A 61 -3.32 -19.11 -3.07
CA GLU A 61 -3.10 -19.21 -1.62
C GLU A 61 -1.73 -18.63 -1.22
N LYS A 62 -0.67 -18.98 -1.96
CA LYS A 62 0.69 -18.43 -1.75
C LYS A 62 0.72 -16.92 -1.96
N GLU A 63 0.07 -16.41 -3.00
CA GLU A 63 -0.04 -14.98 -3.27
C GLU A 63 -0.82 -14.23 -2.19
N LEU A 64 -1.89 -14.81 -1.65
CA LEU A 64 -2.64 -14.18 -0.55
C LEU A 64 -1.83 -14.16 0.74
N LYS A 65 -1.03 -15.20 1.01
CA LYS A 65 -0.05 -15.19 2.11
C LYS A 65 1.00 -14.11 1.90
N LEU A 66 1.57 -14.01 0.70
CA LEU A 66 2.52 -12.97 0.32
C LEU A 66 1.90 -11.56 0.49
N ARG A 67 0.67 -11.34 0.02
CA ARG A 67 -0.05 -10.08 0.20
C ARG A 67 -0.13 -9.70 1.68
N ARG A 68 -0.54 -10.63 2.55
CA ARG A 68 -0.61 -10.37 4.00
C ARG A 68 0.75 -9.96 4.55
N THR A 69 1.81 -10.71 4.22
CA THR A 69 3.18 -10.37 4.64
C THR A 69 3.61 -8.99 4.14
N MET A 70 3.42 -8.69 2.86
CA MET A 70 3.78 -7.40 2.27
C MET A 70 3.03 -6.25 2.93
N LEU A 71 1.72 -6.40 3.19
CA LEU A 71 0.92 -5.35 3.83
C LEU A 71 1.25 -5.18 5.32
N SER A 72 1.59 -6.26 6.04
CA SER A 72 2.10 -6.18 7.41
C SER A 72 3.45 -5.45 7.46
N LEU A 73 4.36 -5.77 6.52
CA LEU A 73 5.64 -5.07 6.39
C LEU A 73 5.45 -3.62 5.96
N HIS A 74 4.47 -3.31 5.11
CA HIS A 74 4.11 -1.93 4.75
C HIS A 74 3.68 -1.14 5.99
N GLN A 75 2.86 -1.73 6.85
CA GLN A 75 2.44 -1.07 8.09
C GLN A 75 3.63 -0.85 9.05
N LEU A 76 4.47 -1.86 9.25
CA LEU A 76 5.69 -1.74 10.06
C LEU A 76 6.64 -0.68 9.50
N GLY A 77 6.94 -0.75 8.20
CA GLY A 77 7.76 0.21 7.48
C GLY A 77 7.17 1.63 7.52
N GLY A 78 5.85 1.75 7.57
CA GLY A 78 5.15 3.02 7.77
C GLY A 78 5.53 3.68 9.09
N PHE A 79 5.51 2.94 10.21
CA PHE A 79 5.96 3.44 11.52
C PHE A 79 7.44 3.80 11.54
N VAL A 80 8.31 2.96 10.95
CA VAL A 80 9.74 3.25 10.82
C VAL A 80 9.95 4.55 10.04
N THR A 81 9.22 4.73 8.94
CA THR A 81 9.31 5.92 8.10
C THR A 81 8.81 7.18 8.82
N VAL A 82 7.74 7.08 9.63
CA VAL A 82 7.29 8.18 10.51
C VAL A 82 8.41 8.60 11.46
N GLY A 83 9.06 7.66 12.14
CA GLY A 83 10.18 7.97 13.04
C GLY A 83 11.35 8.66 12.34
N LEU A 84 11.76 8.14 11.18
CA LEU A 84 12.83 8.76 10.37
C LEU A 84 12.42 10.15 9.88
N MET A 85 11.17 10.33 9.45
CA MET A 85 10.65 11.62 9.00
C MET A 85 10.58 12.64 10.15
N ALA A 86 10.22 12.20 11.36
CA ALA A 86 10.25 13.05 12.55
C ALA A 86 11.67 13.56 12.83
N MET A 87 12.68 12.68 12.74
CA MET A 87 14.09 13.09 12.88
C MET A 87 14.55 14.01 11.74
N THR A 88 14.11 13.75 10.50
CA THR A 88 14.36 14.62 9.33
C THR A 88 13.84 16.04 9.60
N VAL A 89 12.59 16.17 10.04
CA VAL A 89 11.95 17.45 10.36
C VAL A 89 12.62 18.11 11.57
N TYR A 90 12.92 17.35 12.63
CA TYR A 90 13.60 17.86 13.82
C TYR A 90 14.93 18.51 13.48
N TYR A 91 15.84 17.79 12.81
CA TYR A 91 17.13 18.37 12.44
C TYR A 91 16.99 19.47 11.38
N GLY A 92 16.02 19.37 10.48
CA GLY A 92 15.70 20.43 9.52
C GLY A 92 15.30 21.73 10.23
N GLN A 93 14.49 21.64 11.28
CA GLN A 93 14.08 22.79 12.10
C GLN A 93 15.26 23.37 12.89
N GLN A 94 16.15 22.53 13.44
CA GLN A 94 17.34 23.03 14.12
C GLN A 94 18.25 23.84 13.17
N VAL A 95 18.45 23.34 11.94
CA VAL A 95 19.20 24.07 10.90
C VAL A 95 18.48 25.37 10.53
N PHE A 96 17.15 25.34 10.39
CA PHE A 96 16.35 26.55 10.14
C PHE A 96 16.53 27.59 11.24
N ASN A 97 16.72 27.16 12.49
CA ASN A 97 16.95 28.01 13.65
C ASN A 97 18.43 28.44 13.81
N GLY A 98 19.28 28.22 12.80
CA GLY A 98 20.67 28.69 12.79
C GLY A 98 21.72 27.68 13.23
N LYS A 99 21.34 26.46 13.62
CA LYS A 99 22.28 25.37 13.98
C LYS A 99 22.79 24.63 12.74
N TYR A 100 23.52 25.34 11.89
CA TYR A 100 23.97 24.85 10.59
C TYR A 100 24.89 23.64 10.66
N GLU A 101 25.59 23.43 11.78
CA GLU A 101 26.42 22.25 12.04
C GLU A 101 25.63 20.93 11.97
N LEU A 102 24.31 20.98 12.15
CA LEU A 102 23.42 19.81 12.09
C LEU A 102 22.94 19.46 10.68
N ILE A 103 23.37 20.21 9.64
CA ILE A 103 22.92 19.98 8.25
C ILE A 103 23.22 18.57 7.75
N ASN A 104 24.35 17.99 8.16
CA ASN A 104 24.70 16.63 7.76
C ASN A 104 23.80 15.58 8.42
N LYS A 105 23.37 15.80 9.67
CA LYS A 105 22.37 14.95 10.34
C LYS A 105 21.03 15.04 9.60
N HIS A 106 20.55 16.25 9.31
CA HIS A 106 19.33 16.45 8.52
C HIS A 106 19.41 15.70 7.18
N ARG A 107 20.48 15.88 6.40
CA ARG A 107 20.67 15.19 5.10
C ARG A 107 20.76 13.67 5.25
N GLY A 108 21.38 13.18 6.32
CA GLY A 108 21.45 11.74 6.62
C GLY A 108 20.05 11.15 6.83
N PHE A 109 19.25 11.79 7.69
CA PHE A 109 17.86 11.38 7.93
C PHE A 109 16.99 11.53 6.68
N VAL A 110 17.16 12.59 5.87
CA VAL A 110 16.46 12.73 4.57
C VAL A 110 16.69 11.50 3.69
N ARG A 111 17.95 11.05 3.54
CA ARG A 111 18.27 9.86 2.74
C ARG A 111 17.62 8.61 3.30
N ALA A 112 17.72 8.40 4.61
CA ALA A 112 17.11 7.25 5.28
C ALA A 112 15.59 7.25 5.13
N THR A 113 14.93 8.39 5.35
CA THR A 113 13.49 8.58 5.17
C THR A 113 13.06 8.28 3.74
N VAL A 114 13.77 8.81 2.75
CA VAL A 114 13.46 8.60 1.32
C VAL A 114 13.54 7.11 0.96
N VAL A 115 14.64 6.43 1.33
CA VAL A 115 14.81 4.99 1.07
C VAL A 115 13.73 4.19 1.78
N SER A 116 13.53 4.42 3.08
CA SER A 116 12.51 3.73 3.88
C SER A 116 11.11 3.91 3.30
N TYR A 117 10.76 5.13 2.89
CA TYR A 117 9.46 5.44 2.32
C TYR A 117 9.22 4.70 1.00
N TYR A 118 10.18 4.72 0.06
CA TYR A 118 9.98 4.08 -1.23
C TYR A 118 9.96 2.54 -1.13
N LEU A 119 10.77 1.95 -0.24
CA LEU A 119 10.65 0.52 0.07
C LEU A 119 9.28 0.20 0.67
N THR A 120 8.82 1.01 1.63
CA THR A 120 7.51 0.86 2.26
C THR A 120 6.38 1.00 1.25
N ALA A 121 6.41 2.01 0.38
CA ALA A 121 5.40 2.23 -0.65
C ALA A 121 5.36 1.08 -1.66
N SER A 122 6.52 0.53 -2.04
CA SER A 122 6.63 -0.62 -2.94
C SER A 122 5.93 -1.86 -2.40
N LEU A 123 6.00 -2.12 -1.10
CA LEU A 123 5.29 -3.23 -0.46
C LEU A 123 3.77 -3.15 -0.63
N SER A 124 3.19 -1.93 -0.65
CA SER A 124 1.76 -1.75 -0.89
C SER A 124 1.43 -1.84 -2.39
N LEU A 125 2.16 -1.09 -3.23
CA LEU A 125 1.90 -0.96 -4.66
C LEU A 125 2.04 -2.28 -5.42
N PHE A 126 3.05 -3.09 -5.08
CA PHE A 126 3.34 -4.35 -5.78
C PHE A 126 2.71 -5.57 -5.13
N SER A 127 1.90 -5.39 -4.07
CA SER A 127 1.24 -6.51 -3.40
C SER A 127 0.26 -7.26 -4.34
N PRO A 128 0.17 -8.61 -4.27
CA PRO A 128 -0.81 -9.38 -5.02
C PRO A 128 -2.23 -8.92 -4.71
N PRO A 129 -3.17 -8.90 -5.68
CA PRO A 129 -4.52 -8.40 -5.44
C PRO A 129 -5.26 -9.25 -4.38
N PRO A 130 -6.21 -8.65 -3.63
CA PRO A 130 -7.04 -9.39 -2.67
C PRO A 130 -7.94 -10.38 -3.41
N LEU A 131 -8.43 -11.41 -2.72
CA LEU A 131 -9.36 -12.37 -3.31
C LEU A 131 -10.71 -11.72 -3.64
N VAL A 132 -11.25 -10.98 -2.68
CA VAL A 132 -12.49 -10.21 -2.84
C VAL A 132 -12.19 -8.76 -2.50
N ARG A 133 -12.59 -7.84 -3.39
CA ARG A 133 -12.54 -6.40 -3.15
C ARG A 133 -13.88 -5.97 -2.59
N ARG A 134 -13.90 -5.35 -1.42
CA ARG A 134 -15.12 -4.82 -0.81
C ARG A 134 -15.74 -3.75 -1.71
N GLU A 135 -17.06 -3.75 -1.84
CA GLU A 135 -17.78 -2.75 -2.63
C GLU A 135 -17.79 -1.37 -1.97
N LYS A 136 -17.86 -1.33 -0.63
CA LYS A 136 -17.73 -0.12 0.18
C LYS A 136 -16.47 -0.21 1.05
N GLU A 137 -15.63 0.81 0.97
CA GLU A 137 -14.46 0.95 1.84
C GLU A 137 -14.87 1.43 3.23
N THR A 138 -14.12 1.05 4.26
CA THR A 138 -14.33 1.63 5.58
C THR A 138 -13.91 3.10 5.56
N SER A 139 -14.47 3.90 6.47
CA SER A 139 -14.08 5.31 6.62
C SER A 139 -12.57 5.46 6.82
N SER A 140 -11.97 4.59 7.65
CA SER A 140 -10.53 4.58 7.92
C SER A 140 -9.66 4.34 6.68
N ILE A 141 -9.97 3.32 5.87
CA ILE A 141 -9.21 3.03 4.64
C ILE A 141 -9.34 4.20 3.65
N SER A 142 -10.54 4.79 3.57
CA SER A 142 -10.79 5.94 2.69
C SER A 142 -9.97 7.16 3.11
N ILE A 143 -9.94 7.46 4.42
CA ILE A 143 -9.12 8.54 5.00
C ILE A 143 -7.63 8.27 4.76
N HIS A 144 -7.16 7.04 4.99
CA HIS A 144 -5.78 6.66 4.72
C HIS A 144 -5.39 6.94 3.27
N LYS A 145 -6.24 6.57 2.30
CA LYS A 145 -5.96 6.83 0.87
C LYS A 145 -5.93 8.31 0.54
N ALA A 146 -6.80 9.12 1.16
CA ALA A 146 -6.75 10.57 1.00
C ALA A 146 -5.44 11.13 1.54
N LEU A 147 -5.03 10.72 2.74
CA LEU A 147 -3.74 11.09 3.34
C LEU A 147 -2.56 10.54 2.53
N ALA A 148 -2.72 9.40 1.85
CA ALA A 148 -1.71 8.79 1.01
C ALA A 148 -1.34 9.67 -0.18
N TRP A 149 -2.31 10.32 -0.82
CA TRP A 149 -2.03 11.30 -1.85
C TRP A 149 -1.22 12.48 -1.32
N VAL A 150 -1.56 12.98 -0.13
CA VAL A 150 -0.87 14.12 0.49
C VAL A 150 0.56 13.76 0.87
N HIS A 151 0.78 12.66 1.60
CA HIS A 151 2.12 12.29 2.02
C HIS A 151 2.99 11.84 0.84
N PHE A 152 2.42 11.21 -0.19
CA PHE A 152 3.16 10.87 -1.41
C PHE A 152 3.63 12.10 -2.19
N ALA A 153 2.75 13.08 -2.39
CA ALA A 153 3.13 14.36 -3.01
C ALA A 153 4.20 15.10 -2.19
N GLY A 154 4.07 15.09 -0.86
CA GLY A 154 5.06 15.63 0.07
C GLY A 154 6.43 14.97 -0.01
N MET A 155 6.47 13.64 -0.09
CA MET A 155 7.71 12.85 -0.18
C MET A 155 8.43 13.00 -1.52
N LEU A 156 7.72 13.33 -2.59
CA LEU A 156 8.32 13.70 -3.87
C LEU A 156 8.84 15.14 -3.87
N SER A 157 8.02 16.08 -3.42
CA SER A 157 8.30 17.52 -3.55
C SER A 157 9.33 18.04 -2.55
N THR A 158 9.31 17.57 -1.30
CA THR A 158 10.14 18.12 -0.21
C THR A 158 11.64 18.00 -0.50
N PRO A 159 12.19 16.84 -0.97
CA PRO A 159 13.59 16.74 -1.37
C PRO A 159 13.96 17.68 -2.54
N ILE A 160 13.06 17.83 -3.52
CA ILE A 160 13.26 18.72 -4.68
C ILE A 160 13.34 20.18 -4.21
N LEU A 161 12.45 20.60 -3.31
CA LEU A 161 12.46 21.94 -2.72
C LEU A 161 13.74 22.20 -1.92
N GLY A 162 14.23 21.21 -1.18
CA GLY A 162 15.50 21.31 -0.45
C GLY A 162 16.70 21.49 -1.39
N LEU A 163 16.73 20.75 -2.51
CA LEU A 163 17.76 20.93 -3.55
C LEU A 163 17.66 22.29 -4.25
N SER A 164 16.44 22.73 -4.56
CA SER A 164 16.18 24.00 -5.23
C SER A 164 16.61 25.19 -4.38
N THR A 165 16.33 25.11 -3.07
CA THR A 165 16.80 26.07 -2.06
C THR A 165 18.32 26.22 -2.06
N ARG A 166 19.06 25.12 -2.23
CA ARG A 166 20.53 25.14 -2.23
C ARG A 166 21.12 25.72 -3.52
N LYS A 167 20.41 25.57 -4.65
CA LYS A 167 20.93 25.95 -5.98
C LYS A 167 20.65 27.40 -6.36
N THR A 168 19.65 28.03 -5.76
CA THR A 168 19.29 29.42 -6.09
C THR A 168 20.32 30.41 -5.53
N LEU A 169 20.72 31.39 -6.34
CA LEU A 169 21.59 32.50 -5.94
C LEU A 169 20.79 33.74 -5.49
N ASP A 170 19.51 33.81 -5.85
CA ASP A 170 18.56 34.84 -5.44
C ASP A 170 18.19 34.64 -3.94
N PRO A 171 18.53 35.60 -3.06
CA PRO A 171 18.27 35.51 -1.62
C PRO A 171 16.78 35.47 -1.26
N ASP A 172 15.94 36.25 -1.93
CA ASP A 172 14.50 36.33 -1.64
C ASP A 172 13.81 35.04 -2.05
N LYS A 173 14.18 34.51 -3.22
CA LYS A 173 13.73 33.20 -3.67
C LYS A 173 14.22 32.09 -2.75
N ALA A 174 15.46 32.17 -2.26
CA ALA A 174 16.01 31.19 -1.31
C ALA A 174 15.19 31.19 0.00
N ALA A 175 14.88 32.36 0.55
CA ALA A 175 14.07 32.50 1.75
C ALA A 175 12.67 31.90 1.56
N ARG A 176 12.01 32.21 0.44
CA ARG A 176 10.69 31.64 0.11
C ARG A 176 10.72 30.12 -0.04
N LEU A 177 11.69 29.58 -0.78
CA LEU A 177 11.83 28.13 -0.97
C LEU A 177 12.14 27.40 0.34
N ARG A 178 12.96 27.99 1.23
CA ARG A 178 13.19 27.46 2.59
C ARG A 178 11.89 27.34 3.37
N GLN A 179 11.07 28.39 3.35
CA GLN A 179 9.80 28.38 4.06
C GLN A 179 8.84 27.33 3.50
N ILE A 180 8.71 27.23 2.18
CA ILE A 180 7.88 26.22 1.52
C ILE A 180 8.39 24.81 1.87
N HIS A 181 9.70 24.54 1.72
CA HIS A 181 10.32 23.27 2.08
C HIS A 181 10.01 22.86 3.53
N ARG A 182 10.14 23.81 4.48
CA ARG A 182 9.84 23.58 5.90
C ARG A 182 8.37 23.20 6.11
N VAL A 183 7.45 24.00 5.58
CA VAL A 183 6.00 23.76 5.72
C VAL A 183 5.60 22.44 5.08
N SER A 184 6.10 22.15 3.87
CA SER A 184 5.88 20.86 3.20
C SER A 184 6.38 19.68 4.03
N GLY A 185 7.55 19.81 4.68
CA GLY A 185 8.08 18.80 5.58
C GLY A 185 7.14 18.50 6.75
N TYR A 186 6.60 19.53 7.42
CA TYR A 186 5.63 19.35 8.50
C TYR A 186 4.30 18.73 8.04
N ILE A 187 3.75 19.19 6.91
CA ILE A 187 2.51 18.62 6.33
C ILE A 187 2.71 17.15 5.96
N THR A 188 3.87 16.81 5.39
CA THR A 188 4.21 15.43 5.03
C THR A 188 4.31 14.55 6.27
N LEU A 189 4.97 15.01 7.34
CA LEU A 189 5.05 14.28 8.61
C LEU A 189 3.67 14.10 9.25
N ALA A 190 2.84 15.15 9.27
CA ALA A 190 1.50 15.11 9.84
C ALA A 190 0.59 14.15 9.08
N SER A 191 0.59 14.21 7.74
CA SER A 191 -0.21 13.32 6.89
C SER A 191 0.24 11.86 7.00
N LEU A 192 1.55 11.59 7.03
CA LEU A 192 2.08 10.24 7.22
C LEU A 192 1.70 9.67 8.61
N THR A 193 1.89 10.47 9.66
CA THR A 193 1.52 10.09 11.03
C THR A 193 0.02 9.83 11.16
N GLY A 194 -0.81 10.72 10.61
CA GLY A 194 -2.26 10.57 10.59
C GLY A 194 -2.70 9.31 9.85
N ALA A 195 -2.06 9.00 8.71
CA ALA A 195 -2.34 7.80 7.94
C ALA A 195 -2.05 6.52 8.76
N MET A 196 -0.97 6.51 9.56
CA MET A 196 -0.64 5.40 10.44
C MET A 196 -1.62 5.26 11.61
N ILE A 197 -2.02 6.38 12.22
CA ILE A 197 -2.98 6.39 13.32
C ILE A 197 -4.33 5.82 12.86
N VAL A 198 -4.86 6.33 11.75
CA VAL A 198 -6.18 5.97 11.25
C VAL A 198 -6.26 4.47 10.94
N VAL A 199 -5.29 3.92 10.21
CA VAL A 199 -5.28 2.48 9.86
C VAL A 199 -5.06 1.56 11.06
N THR A 200 -4.36 2.03 12.09
CA THR A 200 -4.01 1.20 13.24
C THR A 200 -5.11 1.17 14.29
N PHE A 201 -5.70 2.33 14.61
CA PHE A 201 -6.60 2.48 15.77
C PHE A 201 -8.08 2.60 15.39
N PHE A 202 -8.40 2.94 14.14
CA PHE A 202 -9.77 3.11 13.67
C PHE A 202 -10.03 2.04 12.61
N LYS A 203 -10.49 0.84 13.01
CA LYS A 203 -10.75 -0.27 12.08
C LYS A 203 -12.23 -0.42 11.78
#